data_AF-D2PS39-F1
#
_entry.id   AF-D2PS39-F1
#
_cell.length_a   1.000
_cell.length_b   1.000
_cell.length_c   1.000
_cell.angle_alpha   90.00
_cell.angle_beta   90.00
_cell.angle_gamma   90.00
#
_symmetry.space_group_name_H-M   'P 1'
#
loop_
_entity.id
_entity.type
_entity.pdbx_description
1 polymer ?
#
loop_
_entity_poly.entity_id
_entity_poly.type
_entity_poly.pdbx_seq_one_letter_code
_entity_poly.pdbx_strand_id
1 'polypeptide(L)'
;MSQPMEDRTMTANQARTEFVATCNEIIEIELVLGFLDQAITNSLNTAEPVVALSNDKVAMHASNAFWQLLDLYREASNRCLDLYAARDYAHAVIVSASAGQSSTDTYVSNPTERITQ
;
A
#
# COMPACT_ATOMS: atom_id res chain seq x y z
N MET A 1 -3.73 35.76 -11.19
CA MET A 1 -3.39 34.71 -12.17
C MET A 1 -3.26 33.41 -11.41
N SER A 2 -4.32 32.61 -11.41
CA SER A 2 -4.34 31.31 -10.72
C SER A 2 -3.72 30.30 -11.66
N GLN A 3 -2.57 29.71 -11.28
CA GLN A 3 -2.08 28.53 -11.97
C GLN A 3 -3.17 27.46 -11.92
N PRO A 4 -3.45 26.73 -13.01
CA PRO A 4 -4.24 25.53 -12.89
C PRO A 4 -3.46 24.60 -11.97
N MET A 5 -4.04 24.21 -10.83
CA MET A 5 -3.65 22.97 -10.19
C MET A 5 -3.77 21.92 -11.30
N GLU A 6 -2.64 21.41 -11.76
CA GLU A 6 -2.60 20.15 -12.50
C GLU A 6 -3.20 19.13 -11.55
N ASP A 7 -4.50 18.96 -11.66
CA ASP A 7 -5.24 17.86 -11.09
C ASP A 7 -4.52 16.63 -11.64
N ARG A 8 -3.67 16.00 -10.81
CA ARG A 8 -2.85 14.84 -11.15
C ARG A 8 -3.82 13.69 -11.40
N THR A 9 -4.48 13.74 -12.53
CA THR A 9 -5.39 12.72 -13.03
C THR A 9 -4.51 11.56 -13.43
N MET A 10 -4.30 10.65 -12.48
CA MET A 10 -3.56 9.41 -12.70
C MET A 10 -4.19 8.69 -13.90
N THR A 11 -3.39 8.43 -14.93
CA THR A 11 -3.88 7.70 -16.10
C THR A 11 -4.16 6.24 -15.74
N ALA A 12 -5.08 5.58 -16.46
CA ALA A 12 -5.41 4.18 -16.20
C ALA A 12 -4.20 3.23 -16.27
N ASN A 13 -3.23 3.52 -17.16
CA ASN A 13 -2.00 2.74 -17.27
C ASN A 13 -1.08 2.98 -16.08
N GLN A 14 -0.96 4.22 -15.62
CA GLN A 14 -0.22 4.55 -14.41
C GLN A 14 -0.85 3.89 -13.17
N ALA A 15 -2.19 3.91 -13.08
CA ALA A 15 -2.95 3.26 -12.02
C ALA A 15 -2.68 1.76 -11.92
N ARG A 16 -2.58 1.05 -13.07
CA ARG A 16 -2.24 -0.38 -13.10
C ARG A 16 -0.84 -0.65 -12.57
N THR A 17 0.13 0.15 -12.98
CA THR A 17 1.51 0.02 -12.50
C THR A 17 1.60 0.29 -11.00
N GLU A 18 0.98 1.36 -10.52
CA GLU A 18 0.94 1.71 -9.10
C GLU A 18 0.20 0.65 -8.28
N PHE A 19 -0.90 0.09 -8.78
CA PHE A 19 -1.62 -1.01 -8.12
C PHE A 19 -0.71 -2.24 -7.91
N VAL A 20 0.02 -2.67 -8.94
CA VAL A 20 0.92 -3.83 -8.85
C VAL A 20 2.09 -3.54 -7.90
N ALA A 21 2.70 -2.36 -8.00
CA ALA A 21 3.78 -1.94 -7.11
C ALA A 21 3.31 -1.93 -5.65
N THR A 22 2.14 -1.35 -5.38
CA THR A 22 1.55 -1.30 -4.04
C THR A 22 1.24 -2.70 -3.51
N CYS A 23 0.72 -3.61 -4.34
CA CYS A 23 0.48 -4.99 -3.92
C CYS A 23 1.78 -5.72 -3.53
N ASN A 24 2.87 -5.51 -4.27
CA ASN A 24 4.16 -6.09 -3.91
C ASN A 24 4.69 -5.52 -2.59
N GLU A 25 4.58 -4.20 -2.38
CA GLU A 25 4.99 -3.55 -1.13
C GLU A 25 4.15 -4.05 0.07
N ILE A 26 2.85 -4.31 -0.12
CA ILE A 26 1.99 -4.94 0.90
C ILE A 26 2.52 -6.31 1.29
N ILE A 27 2.88 -7.16 0.32
CA ILE A 27 3.41 -8.50 0.60
C ILE A 27 4.72 -8.39 1.41
N GLU A 28 5.61 -7.48 1.04
CA GLU A 28 6.86 -7.25 1.76
C GLU A 28 6.62 -6.76 3.19
N ILE A 29 5.68 -5.83 3.41
CA ILE A 29 5.41 -5.32 4.75
C ILE A 29 4.69 -6.33 5.63
N GLU A 30 3.81 -7.18 5.07
CA GLU A 30 3.18 -8.29 5.78
C GLU A 30 4.22 -9.32 6.25
N LEU A 31 5.24 -9.62 5.43
CA LEU A 31 6.36 -10.47 5.84
C LEU A 31 7.16 -9.85 6.99
N VAL A 32 7.41 -8.54 6.95
CA VAL A 32 8.07 -7.80 8.04
C VAL A 32 7.24 -7.86 9.32
N LEU A 33 5.93 -7.66 9.24
CA LEU A 33 5.02 -7.77 10.39
C LEU A 33 5.08 -9.17 11.01
N GLY A 34 5.04 -10.23 10.19
CA GLY A 34 5.19 -11.60 10.67
C GLY A 34 6.53 -11.86 11.37
N PHE A 35 7.63 -11.30 10.86
CA PHE A 35 8.93 -11.38 11.53
C PHE A 35 8.95 -10.63 12.86
N LEU A 36 8.35 -9.43 12.91
CA LEU A 36 8.27 -8.63 14.13
C LEU A 36 7.42 -9.32 15.21
N ASP A 37 6.29 -9.94 14.86
CA ASP A 37 5.47 -10.73 15.79
C ASP A 37 6.29 -11.87 16.43
N GLN A 38 7.07 -12.59 15.62
CA GLN A 38 7.94 -13.64 16.11
C GLN A 38 9.04 -13.09 17.02
N ALA A 39 9.65 -11.96 16.66
CA ALA A 39 10.70 -11.32 17.44
C ALA A 39 10.19 -10.79 18.79
N ILE A 40 9.00 -10.19 18.81
CA ILE A 40 8.33 -9.72 20.03
C ILE A 40 8.03 -10.91 20.95
N THR A 41 7.47 -11.98 20.41
CA THR A 41 7.19 -13.22 21.17
C THR A 41 8.48 -13.81 21.77
N ASN A 42 9.55 -13.90 20.98
CA ASN A 42 10.84 -14.39 21.45
C ASN A 42 11.45 -13.49 22.54
N SER A 43 11.28 -12.18 22.41
CA SER A 43 11.73 -11.19 23.40
C SER A 43 11.00 -11.39 24.73
N LEU A 44 9.68 -11.58 24.72
CA LEU A 44 8.90 -11.87 25.93
C LEU A 44 9.34 -13.17 26.61
N ASN A 45 9.51 -14.25 25.84
CA ASN A 45 9.97 -15.54 26.35
C ASN A 45 11.38 -15.47 26.98
N THR A 46 12.21 -14.54 26.51
CA THR A 46 13.57 -14.33 27.04
C THR A 46 13.57 -13.42 28.26
N ALA A 47 12.68 -12.42 28.30
CA ALA A 47 12.60 -11.45 29.39
C ALA A 47 12.03 -12.06 30.68
N GLU A 48 11.03 -12.95 30.58
CA GLU A 48 10.38 -13.61 31.72
C GLU A 48 11.36 -14.29 32.70
N PRO A 49 12.29 -15.16 32.26
CA PRO A 49 13.27 -15.79 33.16
C PRO A 49 14.33 -14.81 33.69
N VAL A 50 14.68 -13.77 32.93
CA VAL A 50 15.70 -12.78 33.34
C VAL A 50 15.20 -11.90 34.49
N VAL A 51 13.92 -11.51 34.45
CA VAL A 51 13.26 -10.78 35.54
C VAL A 51 13.14 -11.69 36.78
N ALA A 52 12.78 -12.97 36.59
CA ALA A 52 12.68 -13.93 37.69
C ALA A 52 14.03 -14.14 38.42
N LEU A 53 15.16 -14.01 37.71
CA LEU A 53 16.52 -14.16 38.26
C LEU A 53 17.13 -12.86 38.81
N SER A 54 16.37 -11.76 38.89
CA SER A 54 16.81 -10.48 39.47
C SER A 54 18.07 -9.88 38.81
N ASN A 55 18.25 -10.08 37.50
CA ASN A 55 19.35 -9.47 36.76
C ASN A 55 18.91 -8.14 36.13
N ASP A 56 18.88 -7.08 36.95
CA ASP A 56 18.29 -5.79 36.60
C ASP A 56 18.85 -5.16 35.32
N LYS A 57 20.15 -5.31 35.05
CA LYS A 57 20.77 -4.75 33.83
C LYS A 57 20.29 -5.44 32.56
N VAL A 58 20.25 -6.77 32.57
CA VAL A 58 19.79 -7.54 31.40
C VAL A 58 18.28 -7.38 31.24
N ALA A 59 17.52 -7.29 32.34
CA ALA A 59 16.09 -7.01 32.31
C ALA A 59 15.78 -5.64 31.69
N MET A 60 16.54 -4.58 32.03
CA MET A 60 16.39 -3.25 31.41
C MET A 60 16.69 -3.27 29.90
N HIS A 61 17.76 -3.94 29.47
CA HIS A 61 18.07 -4.04 28.04
C HIS A 61 17.01 -4.82 27.25
N ALA A 62 16.53 -5.94 27.80
CA ALA A 62 15.44 -6.72 27.19
C ALA A 62 14.14 -5.90 27.09
N SER A 63 13.80 -5.13 28.13
CA SER A 63 12.65 -4.24 28.15
C SER A 63 12.76 -3.15 27.07
N ASN A 64 13.92 -2.48 26.94
CA ASN A 64 14.11 -1.46 25.92
C ASN A 64 14.02 -2.02 24.49
N ALA A 65 14.62 -3.20 24.25
CA ALA A 65 14.52 -3.87 22.95
C ALA A 65 13.08 -4.28 22.61
N PHE A 66 12.31 -4.75 23.60
CA PHE A 66 10.89 -5.06 23.43
C PHE A 66 10.07 -3.84 23.00
N TRP A 67 10.25 -2.69 23.66
CA TRP A 67 9.53 -1.47 23.29
C TRP A 67 9.90 -0.97 21.88
N GLN A 68 11.16 -1.08 21.50
CA GLN A 68 11.59 -0.75 20.13
C GLN A 68 10.94 -1.65 19.07
N LEU A 69 10.83 -2.97 19.34
CA LEU A 69 10.14 -3.89 18.44
C LEU A 69 8.64 -3.55 18.32
N LEU A 70 7.99 -3.16 19.42
CA LEU A 70 6.60 -2.72 19.39
C LEU A 70 6.39 -1.43 18.59
N ASP A 71 7.29 -0.46 18.73
CA ASP A 71 7.22 0.79 17.96
C ASP A 71 7.36 0.52 16.46
N LEU A 72 8.33 -0.33 16.07
CA LEU A 72 8.51 -0.76 14.68
C LEU A 72 7.28 -1.52 14.16
N TYR A 73 6.69 -2.40 14.97
CA TYR A 73 5.47 -3.12 14.59
C TYR A 73 4.30 -2.17 14.34
N ARG A 74 4.13 -1.17 15.21
CA ARG A 74 3.09 -0.14 15.04
C ARG A 74 3.32 0.67 13.77
N GLU A 75 4.56 1.09 13.51
CA GLU A 75 4.89 1.85 12.29
C GLU A 75 4.63 1.03 11.03
N ALA A 76 5.08 -0.22 10.98
CA ALA A 76 4.83 -1.13 9.87
C ALA A 76 3.33 -1.41 9.67
N SER A 77 2.56 -1.55 10.76
CA SER A 77 1.11 -1.74 10.70
C SER A 77 0.40 -0.52 10.11
N ASN A 78 0.77 0.68 10.54
CA ASN A 78 0.20 1.92 9.99
C ASN A 78 0.53 2.07 8.50
N ARG A 79 1.78 1.80 8.11
CA ARG A 79 2.19 1.82 6.71
C ARG A 79 1.43 0.80 5.87
N CYS A 80 1.15 -0.39 6.41
CA CYS A 80 0.35 -1.40 5.74
C CYS A 80 -1.09 -0.91 5.48
N LEU A 81 -1.72 -0.24 6.44
CA LEU A 81 -3.04 0.37 6.27
C LEU A 81 -3.04 1.44 5.18
N ASP A 82 -2.03 2.30 5.14
CA ASP A 82 -1.88 3.32 4.10
C ASP A 82 -1.72 2.68 2.71
N LEU A 83 -0.96 1.58 2.61
CA LEU A 83 -0.77 0.85 1.36
C LEU A 83 -2.07 0.19 0.88
N TYR A 84 -2.89 -0.37 1.78
CA TYR A 84 -4.20 -0.89 1.40
C TYR A 84 -5.12 0.21 0.85
N ALA A 85 -5.12 1.39 1.49
CA ALA A 85 -5.89 2.53 1.00
C ALA A 85 -5.41 2.99 -0.40
N ALA A 86 -4.09 3.02 -0.62
CA ALA A 86 -3.50 3.35 -1.92
C ALA A 86 -3.84 2.32 -3.00
N ARG A 87 -3.80 1.02 -2.66
CA ARG A 87 -4.20 -0.08 -3.55
C ARG A 87 -5.66 0.07 -3.97
N ASP A 88 -6.55 0.31 -3.00
CA ASP A 88 -7.99 0.40 -3.26
C ASP A 88 -8.32 1.63 -4.11
N TYR A 89 -7.62 2.75 -3.88
CA TYR A 89 -7.71 3.93 -4.75
C TYR A 89 -7.26 3.63 -6.19
N ALA A 90 -6.08 3.02 -6.36
CA ALA A 90 -5.56 2.68 -7.68
C ALA A 90 -6.52 1.72 -8.43
N HIS A 91 -7.07 0.74 -7.72
CA HIS A 91 -8.08 -0.17 -8.27
C HIS A 91 -9.35 0.56 -8.70
N ALA A 92 -9.86 1.50 -7.88
CA ALA A 92 -11.03 2.31 -8.23
C ALA A 92 -10.80 3.16 -9.49
N VAL A 93 -9.59 3.71 -9.67
CA VAL A 93 -9.22 4.44 -10.89
C VAL A 93 -9.23 3.52 -12.12
N ILE A 94 -8.71 2.30 -12.00
CA ILE A 94 -8.73 1.30 -13.09
C ILE A 94 -10.17 0.95 -13.48
N VAL A 95 -11.03 0.69 -12.49
CA VAL A 95 -12.43 0.32 -12.71
C VAL A 95 -13.19 1.48 -13.35
N SER A 96 -13.04 2.71 -12.85
CA SER A 96 -13.73 3.88 -13.41
C SER A 96 -13.28 4.19 -14.85
N ALA A 97 -11.99 4.03 -15.17
CA ALA A 97 -11.50 4.17 -16.54
C ALA A 97 -12.07 3.10 -17.49
N SER A 98 -12.33 1.88 -17.00
CA SER A 98 -12.92 0.81 -17.81
C SER A 98 -14.43 1.00 -18.06
N ALA A 99 -15.14 1.68 -17.17
CA ALA A 99 -16.57 1.98 -17.32
C ALA A 99 -16.85 3.05 -18.40
N GLY A 100 -15.87 3.89 -18.73
CA GLY A 100 -15.97 4.89 -19.80
C GLY A 100 -15.73 4.36 -21.22
N GLN A 101 -15.32 3.10 -21.38
CA GLN A 101 -15.05 2.50 -22.70
C GLN A 101 -16.29 1.89 -23.37
N SER A 102 -17.44 1.87 -22.71
CA SER A 102 -18.71 1.51 -23.35
C SER A 102 -19.48 2.76 -23.77
N SER A 103 -19.77 2.86 -25.07
CA SER A 103 -20.57 3.89 -25.77
C SER A 103 -19.82 5.11 -26.32
N THR A 104 -19.04 4.91 -27.38
CA THR A 104 -19.12 5.68 -28.65
C THR A 104 -17.96 5.24 -29.56
N ASP A 105 -18.09 4.08 -30.18
CA ASP A 105 -17.33 3.79 -31.40
C ASP A 105 -18.24 3.08 -32.41
N THR A 106 -19.45 3.64 -32.58
CA THR A 106 -20.22 3.39 -33.80
C THR A 106 -19.63 4.28 -34.87
N TYR A 107 -18.60 3.76 -35.54
CA TYR A 107 -18.06 4.31 -36.77
C TYR A 107 -19.16 4.25 -37.83
N VAL A 108 -20.05 5.26 -37.86
CA VAL A 108 -20.96 5.48 -38.98
C VAL A 108 -20.11 6.07 -40.11
N SER A 109 -19.56 5.20 -40.95
CA SER A 109 -19.08 5.60 -42.27
C SER A 109 -20.28 6.08 -43.09
N ASN A 110 -20.54 7.39 -43.09
CA ASN A 110 -21.31 8.03 -44.14
C ASN A 110 -20.34 8.80 -45.04
N PRO A 111 -19.90 8.23 -46.18
CA PRO A 111 -19.27 9.03 -47.22
C PRO A 111 -20.36 9.85 -47.92
N THR A 112 -20.32 11.16 -47.71
CA THR A 112 -20.97 12.11 -48.62
C THR A 112 -20.02 12.30 -49.80
N GLU A 113 -20.24 11.58 -50.90
CA GLU A 113 -19.66 11.96 -52.19
C GLU A 113 -20.78 12.43 -53.12
N ARG A 114 -20.80 13.76 -53.31
CA ARG A 114 -21.38 14.38 -54.51
C ARG A 114 -20.56 13.93 -55.71
N ILE A 115 -21.20 13.36 -56.71
CA ILE A 115 -20.69 13.42 -58.09
C ILE A 115 -21.84 13.86 -59.00
N THR A 116 -21.62 15.01 -59.61
CA THR A 116 -22.31 15.60 -60.75
C THR A 116 -22.33 14.66 -61.96
N GLN A 117 -23.50 14.50 -62.58
CA GLN A 117 -23.73 14.64 -64.03
C GLN A 117 -25.22 14.81 -64.30
#